data_AF-A0A8H7GXL3-F1
#
_entry.id   AF-A0A8H7GXL3-F1
#
_cell.length_a   1.000
_cell.length_b   1.000
_cell.length_c   1.000
_cell.angle_alpha   90.00
_cell.angle_beta   90.00
_cell.angle_gamma   90.00
#
_symmetry.space_group_name_H-M   'P 1'
#
loop_
_entity.id
_entity.type
_entity.pdbx_description
1 polymer ?
#
loop_
_entity_poly.entity_id
_entity_poly.type
_entity_poly.pdbx_seq_one_letter_code
_entity_poly.pdbx_strand_id
1 'polypeptide(L)' 'MFWRVFAQGAAITLHVDCLRGFNDHHRAESAFKALAVAIKEAISLNGTDEVPSTKGVLF' A
#
# COMPACT_ATOMS: atom_id res chain seq x y z
N MET A 1 -0.34 -11.77 -9.33
CA MET A 1 -1.45 -11.19 -10.12
C MET A 1 -2.27 -10.19 -9.32
N PHE A 2 -2.78 -10.58 -8.13
CA PHE A 2 -3.60 -9.71 -7.26
C PHE A 2 -3.02 -8.31 -7.03
N TRP A 3 -1.78 -8.19 -6.52
CA TRP A 3 -1.16 -6.90 -6.20
C TRP A 3 -1.10 -5.93 -7.39
N ARG A 4 -0.80 -6.44 -8.59
CA ARG A 4 -0.69 -5.63 -9.81
C ARG A 4 -2.04 -5.03 -10.18
N VAL A 5 -3.10 -5.83 -10.17
CA VAL A 5 -4.46 -5.37 -10.51
C VAL A 5 -5.00 -4.45 -9.42
N PHE A 6 -4.75 -4.76 -8.15
CA PHE A 6 -5.13 -3.90 -7.03
C PHE A 6 -4.47 -2.53 -7.12
N ALA A 7 -3.14 -2.47 -7.30
CA ALA A 7 -2.40 -1.22 -7.41
C ALA A 7 -2.87 -0.36 -8.60
N GLN A 8 -3.09 -1.01 -9.76
CA GLN A 8 -3.60 -0.32 -10.96
C GLN A 8 -5.03 0.19 -10.76
N GLY A 9 -5.93 -0.63 -10.21
CA GLY A 9 -7.32 -0.26 -9.99
C GLY A 9 -7.51 0.83 -8.93
N ALA A 10 -6.59 0.91 -7.96
CA ALA A 10 -6.58 1.94 -6.93
C ALA A 10 -5.75 3.18 -7.29
N ALA A 11 -5.08 3.20 -8.45
CA ALA A 11 -4.16 4.25 -8.88
C ALA A 11 -3.05 4.56 -7.85
N ILE A 12 -2.52 3.54 -7.18
CA ILE A 12 -1.44 3.70 -6.19
C ILE A 12 -0.14 3.04 -6.68
N THR A 13 0.98 3.57 -6.20
CA THR A 13 2.27 2.88 -6.30
C THR A 13 2.40 1.94 -5.10
N LEU A 14 2.57 0.64 -5.37
CA LEU A 14 2.59 -0.40 -4.33
C LEU A 14 3.83 -1.29 -4.46
N HIS A 15 4.57 -1.43 -3.36
CA HIS A 15 5.65 -2.39 -3.20
C HIS A 15 5.36 -3.30 -2.01
N VAL A 16 5.41 -4.62 -2.22
CA VAL A 16 5.21 -5.63 -1.17
C VAL A 16 6.28 -6.69 -1.34
N ASP A 17 7.03 -6.96 -0.27
CA ASP A 17 8.04 -8.00 -0.22
C ASP A 17 7.89 -8.84 1.06
N CYS A 18 7.93 -10.15 0.90
CA CYS A 18 7.98 -11.11 2.01
C CYS A 18 9.43 -11.51 2.25
N LEU A 19 10.11 -10.73 3.09
CA LEU A 19 11.55 -10.84 3.37
C LEU A 19 12.01 -12.24 3.77
N ARG A 20 11.14 -13.03 4.43
CA ARG A 20 11.40 -14.40 4.86
C ARG A 20 10.12 -15.19 5.10
N GLY A 21 10.23 -16.51 5.09
CA GLY A 21 9.14 -17.43 5.47
C GLY A 21 9.22 -18.74 4.70
N PHE A 22 8.84 -19.84 5.34
CA PHE A 22 8.83 -21.18 4.74
C PHE A 22 7.43 -21.68 4.38
N ASN A 23 6.39 -21.14 5.03
CA ASN A 23 5.01 -21.49 4.79
C ASN A 23 4.34 -20.41 3.92
N ASP A 24 3.84 -20.79 2.75
CA ASP A 24 3.27 -19.84 1.80
C ASP A 24 1.95 -19.22 2.26
N HIS A 25 1.14 -19.94 3.06
CA HIS A 25 -0.06 -19.37 3.66
C HIS A 25 0.31 -18.21 4.60
N HIS A 26 1.27 -18.41 5.50
CA HIS A 26 1.74 -17.36 6.39
C HIS A 26 2.40 -16.19 5.64
N ARG A 27 3.17 -16.47 4.57
CA ARG A 27 3.79 -15.41 3.74
C ARG A 27 2.73 -14.57 3.04
N ALA A 28 1.71 -15.19 2.47
CA ALA A 28 0.61 -14.47 1.84
C ALA A 28 -0.15 -13.63 2.87
N GLU A 29 -0.54 -14.23 4.00
CA GLU A 29 -1.25 -13.53 5.07
C GLU A 29 -0.44 -12.36 5.63
N SER A 30 0.87 -12.51 5.84
CA SER A 30 1.73 -11.43 6.30
C SER A 30 1.79 -10.27 5.31
N ALA A 31 1.82 -10.55 4.01
CA ALA A 31 1.80 -9.52 2.97
C ALA A 31 0.49 -8.70 3.01
N PHE A 32 -0.66 -9.37 3.14
CA PHE A 32 -1.96 -8.70 3.28
C PHE A 32 -2.06 -7.87 4.56
N LYS A 33 -1.59 -8.39 5.70
CA LYS A 33 -1.57 -7.66 6.97
C LYS A 33 -0.67 -6.43 6.91
N ALA A 34 0.53 -6.57 6.34
CA ALA A 34 1.46 -5.45 6.16
C ALA A 34 0.84 -4.35 5.27
N LEU A 35 0.18 -4.75 4.17
CA LEU A 35 -0.53 -3.80 3.31
C LEU A 35 -1.64 -3.06 4.06
N ALA A 36 -2.44 -3.75 4.88
CA ALA A 36 -3.51 -3.12 5.64
C ALA A 36 -2.99 -2.04 6.60
N VAL A 37 -1.84 -2.28 7.24
CA VAL A 37 -1.17 -1.29 8.09
C VAL A 37 -0.68 -0.10 7.26
N ALA A 38 0.00 -0.34 6.15
CA ALA A 38 0.53 0.71 5.28
C ALA A 38 -0.57 1.59 4.67
N ILE A 39 -1.68 0.99 4.20
CA ILE A 39 -2.83 1.75 3.68
C ILE A 39 -3.45 2.59 4.78
N LYS A 40 -3.67 2.03 5.98
CA LYS A 40 -4.25 2.78 7.10
C LYS A 40 -3.43 4.03 7.42
N GLU A 41 -2.10 3.91 7.41
CA GLU A 41 -1.20 5.05 7.59
C GLU A 41 -1.31 6.05 6.44
N ALA A 42 -1.23 5.58 5.18
CA ALA A 42 -1.25 6.44 3.99
C ALA A 42 -2.56 7.26 3.82
N ILE A 43 -3.71 6.72 4.24
CA ILE A 43 -5.01 7.41 4.14
C ILE A 43 -5.35 8.25 5.37
N SER A 44 -4.49 8.25 6.39
CA SER A 44 -4.75 9.02 7.61
C SER A 44 -4.68 10.52 7.34
N LEU A 45 -5.53 11.30 8.03
CA LEU A 45 -5.52 12.75 7.94
C LEU A 45 -4.17 13.29 8.42
N ASN A 46 -3.52 14.13 7.62
CA ASN A 46 -2.24 14.76 7.96
C ASN A 46 -2.40 16.08 8.76
N GLY A 47 -3.65 16.50 9.02
CA GLY A 47 -3.95 17.73 9.75
C GLY A 47 -3.83 19.02 8.93
N THR A 48 -3.73 18.91 7.61
CA THR A 48 -3.65 20.05 6.67
C THR A 48 -4.62 19.86 5.51
N ASP A 49 -5.10 20.95 4.92
CA ASP A 49 -5.89 20.91 3.68
C ASP A 49 -5.01 20.95 2.41
N GLU A 50 -3.69 20.78 2.56
CA GLU A 50 -2.74 20.84 1.45
C GLU A 50 -2.61 19.49 0.73
N VAL A 51 -2.48 19.54 -0.59
CA VAL A 51 -2.14 18.35 -1.41
C VAL A 51 -0.66 18.05 -1.21
N PRO A 52 -0.27 16.85 -0.72
CA PRO A 52 1.13 16.50 -0.45
C PRO A 52 1.89 16.18 -1.75
N SER A 53 2.05 17.18 -2.62
CA SER A 53 2.70 17.08 -3.92
C SER A 53 3.35 18.42 -4.27
N THR A 54 4.63 18.42 -4.64
CA THR A 54 5.33 19.63 -5.13
C THR A 54 4.75 20.17 -6.43
N LYS A 55 3.98 19.34 -7.16
CA LYS A 55 3.25 19.75 -8.36
C LYS A 55 1.85 20.29 -8.05
N GLY A 56 1.43 20.27 -6.78
CA GLY A 56 0.10 20.71 -6.32
C GLY A 56 -1.05 19.77 -6.70
N VAL A 57 -0.77 18.63 -7.32
CA VAL A 57 -1.78 17.66 -7.79
C VAL A 57 -1.33 16.22 -7.55
N LEU A 58 -2.29 15.34 -7.30
CA LEU A 58 -2.17 13.88 -7.28
C LEU A 58 -3.22 13.33 -8.25
N PHE A 59 -2.82 12.39 -9.11
CA PHE A 59 -3.67 11.78 -10.14
C PHE A 59 -4.03 10.35 -9.77
#